data_AF-A0AAV0QQU9-F1
#
_entry.id   AF-A0AAV0QQU9-F1
#
_cell.length_a   1.000
_cell.length_b   1.000
_cell.length_c   1.000
_cell.angle_alpha   90.00
_cell.angle_beta   90.00
_cell.angle_gamma   90.00
#
_symmetry.space_group_name_H-M   'P 1'
#
loop_
_entity.id
_entity.type
_entity.pdbx_description
1 polymer ?
#
loop_
_entity_poly.entity_id
_entity_poly.type
_entity_poly.pdbx_seq_one_letter_code
_entity_poly.pdbx_strand_id
1 'polypeptide(L)'
;MTYQADEHDYFYAQLDGLKLSHMILDHPLQACTAKLVSSPVESCNVRTNLNYGIDGARLRFENKVLRSANYEVVIYAAGPLAFLSSKCLAEADQDYVHG
;
A
#
# COMPACT_ATOMS: atom_id res chain seq x y z
N MET A 1 10.20 -6.57 -3.15
CA MET A 1 10.12 -6.82 -1.70
C MET A 1 8.66 -6.90 -1.31
N THR A 2 8.31 -7.70 -0.30
CA THR A 2 6.94 -7.85 0.20
C THR A 2 6.96 -7.70 1.71
N TYR A 3 5.99 -6.98 2.26
CA TYR A 3 5.85 -6.73 3.69
C TYR A 3 4.45 -7.16 4.11
N GLN A 4 4.33 -7.66 5.33
CA GLN A 4 3.05 -8.07 5.89
C GLN A 4 2.48 -6.94 6.74
N ALA A 5 1.17 -6.76 6.67
CA ALA A 5 0.46 -5.93 7.62
C ALA A 5 0.45 -6.60 9.00
N ASP A 6 0.48 -5.78 10.05
CA ASP A 6 0.32 -6.20 11.42
C ASP A 6 -1.16 -6.45 11.77
N GLU A 7 -1.44 -6.77 13.03
CA GLU A 7 -2.78 -6.98 13.56
C GLU A 7 -3.69 -5.74 13.53
N HIS A 8 -3.12 -4.55 13.24
CA HIS A 8 -3.82 -3.28 13.11
C HIS A 8 -3.96 -2.85 11.64
N ASP A 9 -3.68 -3.74 10.68
CA ASP A 9 -3.73 -3.51 9.23
C ASP A 9 -2.70 -2.50 8.70
N TYR A 10 -1.60 -2.26 9.43
CA TYR A 10 -0.49 -1.42 8.97
C TYR A 10 0.71 -2.27 8.56
N PHE A 11 1.39 -1.91 7.48
CA PHE A 11 2.71 -2.45 7.15
C PHE A 11 3.75 -1.35 7.19
N TYR A 12 4.94 -1.68 7.69
CA TYR A 12 6.09 -0.79 7.70
C TYR A 12 7.21 -1.40 6.88
N ALA A 13 7.78 -0.61 5.98
CA ALA A 13 8.84 -1.02 5.10
C ALA A 13 9.99 -0.01 5.18
N GLN A 14 11.16 -0.47 5.57
CA GLN A 14 12.37 0.33 5.44
C GLN A 14 12.71 0.44 3.96
N LEU A 15 12.90 1.68 3.48
CA LEU A 15 13.35 1.98 2.13
C LEU A 15 14.86 1.78 2.04
N ASP A 16 15.31 0.53 2.11
CA ASP A 16 16.73 0.19 2.03
C ASP A 16 17.25 0.23 0.59
N GLY A 17 18.51 0.65 0.44
CA GLY A 17 19.19 0.69 -0.86
C GLY A 17 18.85 1.90 -1.73
N LEU A 18 17.99 2.80 -1.27
CA LEU A 18 17.71 4.08 -1.92
C LEU A 18 18.89 5.04 -1.69
N LYS A 19 19.95 4.89 -2.50
CA LYS A 19 20.99 5.92 -2.59
C LYS A 19 20.37 7.11 -3.31
N LEU A 20 20.08 8.17 -2.56
CA LEU A 20 19.60 9.46 -3.07
C LEU A 20 20.72 10.16 -3.85
N SER A 21 21.14 9.58 -4.98
CA SER A 21 22.18 10.14 -5.84
C SER A 21 21.67 11.40 -6.55
N HIS A 22 20.40 11.39 -6.93
CA HIS A 22 19.66 12.52 -7.47
C HIS A 22 18.50 12.86 -6.54
N MET A 23 18.64 13.93 -5.74
CA MET A 23 17.67 14.36 -4.72
C MET A 23 16.21 14.51 -5.20
N ILE A 24 15.97 14.71 -6.49
CA ILE A 24 14.63 14.92 -7.06
C ILE A 24 14.04 13.61 -7.62
N LEU A 25 14.83 12.87 -8.41
CA LEU A 25 14.36 11.66 -9.10
C LEU A 25 14.37 10.43 -8.19
N ASP A 26 15.38 10.34 -7.33
CA ASP A 26 15.50 9.29 -6.33
C ASP A 26 14.65 9.61 -5.09
N HIS A 27 13.88 10.71 -5.09
CA HIS A 27 13.04 11.03 -3.94
C HIS A 27 11.98 9.92 -3.74
N PRO A 28 11.77 9.38 -2.53
CA PRO A 28 10.82 8.29 -2.27
C PRO A 28 9.40 8.54 -2.81
N LEU A 29 8.99 9.81 -2.89
CA LEU A 29 7.72 10.25 -3.46
C LEU A 29 7.56 9.93 -4.96
N GLN A 30 8.67 9.83 -5.70
CA GLN A 30 8.69 9.53 -7.13
C GLN A 30 9.17 8.10 -7.39
N ALA A 31 10.13 7.61 -6.60
CA ALA A 31 10.79 6.32 -6.84
C ALA A 31 9.98 5.10 -6.36
N CYS A 32 9.02 5.28 -5.44
CA CYS A 32 8.35 4.15 -4.77
C CYS A 32 6.81 4.18 -4.90
N THR A 33 6.24 2.99 -5.01
CA THR A 33 4.78 2.76 -4.94
C THR A 33 4.48 1.51 -4.11
N ALA A 34 3.34 1.49 -3.42
CA ALA A 34 2.82 0.30 -2.74
C ALA A 34 1.75 -0.41 -3.57
N LYS A 35 1.74 -1.74 -3.56
CA LYS A 35 0.77 -2.59 -4.27
C LYS A 35 0.32 -3.76 -3.41
N LEU A 36 -0.91 -4.21 -3.61
CA LEU A 36 -1.43 -5.42 -3.00
C LEU A 36 -0.76 -6.65 -3.60
N VAL A 37 -0.35 -7.57 -2.73
CA VAL A 37 0.24 -8.86 -3.13
C VAL A 37 -0.76 -9.98 -2.88
N SER A 38 -1.15 -10.19 -1.62
CA SER A 38 -2.06 -11.25 -1.20
C SER A 38 -2.66 -10.96 0.18
N SER A 39 -3.81 -11.55 0.44
CA SER A 39 -4.49 -11.61 1.73
C SER A 39 -4.42 -13.02 2.30
N PRO A 40 -4.24 -13.18 3.63
CA PRO A 40 -4.33 -14.49 4.28
C PRO A 40 -5.77 -15.02 4.35
N VAL A 41 -6.77 -14.16 4.12
CA VAL A 41 -8.18 -14.55 4.11
C VAL A 41 -8.58 -14.88 2.69
N GLU A 42 -8.76 -16.18 2.38
CA GLU A 42 -9.06 -16.66 1.03
C GLU A 42 -10.32 -16.00 0.43
N SER A 43 -11.36 -15.83 1.24
CA SER A 43 -12.60 -15.17 0.81
C SER A 43 -12.46 -13.66 0.57
N CYS A 44 -11.35 -13.03 0.97
CA CYS A 44 -11.06 -11.61 0.82
C CYS A 44 -9.67 -11.40 0.22
N ASN A 45 -9.40 -12.05 -0.91
CA ASN A 45 -8.09 -12.02 -1.58
C ASN A 45 -8.16 -11.52 -3.04
N VAL A 46 -9.30 -10.99 -3.47
CA VAL A 46 -9.41 -10.40 -4.81
C VAL A 46 -8.75 -9.03 -4.77
N ARG A 47 -7.65 -8.83 -5.50
CA ARG A 47 -6.98 -7.54 -5.59
C ARG A 47 -7.90 -6.51 -6.24
N THR A 48 -8.00 -5.33 -5.64
CA THR A 48 -8.69 -4.19 -6.24
C THR A 48 -7.72 -3.10 -6.61
N ASN A 49 -8.09 -2.27 -7.58
CA ASN A 49 -7.36 -1.05 -7.87
C ASN A 49 -7.85 0.17 -7.06
N LEU A 50 -8.59 -0.07 -5.97
CA LEU A 50 -8.95 0.99 -5.04
C LEU A 50 -7.67 1.62 -4.51
N ASN A 51 -7.59 2.95 -4.56
CA ASN A 51 -6.41 3.73 -4.18
C ASN A 51 -5.13 3.25 -4.88
N TYR A 52 -5.23 2.78 -6.13
CA TYR A 52 -4.11 2.27 -6.93
C TYR A 52 -3.47 0.99 -6.37
N GLY A 53 -4.24 0.13 -5.71
CA GLY A 53 -3.75 -1.13 -5.14
C GLY A 53 -3.11 -2.10 -6.16
N ILE A 54 -3.45 -2.00 -7.45
CA ILE A 54 -2.84 -2.78 -8.55
C ILE A 54 -1.79 -1.95 -9.29
N ASP A 55 -2.13 -0.70 -9.64
CA ASP A 55 -1.27 0.14 -10.48
C ASP A 55 -0.06 0.69 -9.72
N GLY A 56 -0.18 0.86 -8.40
CA GLY A 56 0.85 1.40 -7.52
C GLY A 56 0.41 2.69 -6.84
N ALA A 57 0.11 2.59 -5.55
CA ALA A 57 -0.17 3.74 -4.71
C ALA A 57 1.11 4.52 -4.43
N ARG A 58 1.18 5.77 -4.88
CA ARG A 58 2.31 6.65 -4.62
C ARG A 58 2.43 6.96 -3.13
N LEU A 59 3.67 7.03 -2.67
CA LEU A 59 3.97 7.47 -1.32
C LEU A 59 3.80 9.00 -1.21
N ARG A 60 3.36 9.45 -0.05
CA ARG A 60 3.12 10.86 0.30
C ARG A 60 3.85 11.21 1.58
N PHE A 61 4.37 12.43 1.64
CA PHE A 61 4.93 12.98 2.87
C PHE A 61 3.80 13.64 3.65
N GLU A 62 3.44 13.03 4.77
CA GLU A 62 2.32 13.47 5.61
C GLU A 62 2.83 14.24 6.85
N ASN A 63 3.98 14.91 6.73
CA ASN A 63 4.66 15.64 7.83
C ASN A 63 4.98 14.80 9.07
N LYS A 64 5.16 13.48 8.88
CA LYS A 64 5.53 12.55 9.96
C LYS A 64 7.03 12.37 10.00
N VAL A 65 7.68 13.01 10.97
CA VAL A 65 9.11 12.88 11.22
C VAL A 65 9.31 12.47 12.67
N LEU A 66 10.01 11.35 12.88
CA LEU A 66 10.42 10.90 14.20
C LEU A 66 11.87 11.33 14.43
N ARG A 67 12.12 12.05 15.53
CA ARG A 67 13.45 12.53 15.91
C ARG A 67 13.84 11.95 17.27
N SER A 68 15.06 11.45 17.36
CA SER A 68 15.72 11.09 18.61
C SER A 68 17.13 11.67 18.62
N ALA A 69 17.87 11.52 19.73
CA ALA A 69 19.19 12.13 19.91
C ALA A 69 20.18 11.80 18.78
N ASN A 70 20.07 10.61 18.18
CA ASN A 70 21.04 10.08 17.23
C ASN A 70 20.42 9.70 15.86
N TYR A 71 19.14 9.96 15.63
CA TYR A 71 18.51 9.64 14.35
C TYR A 71 17.28 10.49 14.04
N GLU A 72 17.05 10.71 12.75
CA GLU A 72 15.82 11.27 12.18
C GLU A 72 15.25 10.28 11.16
N VAL A 73 13.98 9.93 11.31
CA VAL A 73 13.25 9.06 10.37
C VAL A 73 12.09 9.84 9.78
N VAL A 74 12.09 9.93 8.45
CA VAL A 74 10.98 10.49 7.67
C VAL A 74 10.06 9.36 7.24
N ILE A 75 8.78 9.45 7.63
CA ILE A 75 7.78 8.45 7.27
C ILE A 75 6.99 8.95 6.07
N TYR A 76 6.94 8.11 5.03
CA TYR A 76 6.07 8.30 3.87
C TYR A 76 4.92 7.30 3.93
N ALA A 77 3.72 7.72 3.56
CA ALA A 77 2.51 6.90 3.64
C ALA A 77 1.85 6.75 2.27
N ALA A 78 1.25 5.59 2.03
CA ALA A 78 0.26 5.40 0.98
C ALA A 78 -1.15 5.54 1.58
N GLY A 79 -2.17 5.73 0.73
CA GLY A 79 -3.55 5.56 1.17
C GLY A 79 -3.84 4.10 1.51
N PRO A 80 -4.92 3.80 2.25
CA PRO A 80 -5.30 2.43 2.56
C PRO A 80 -5.59 1.66 1.27
N LEU A 81 -5.11 0.42 1.19
CA LEU A 81 -5.38 -0.50 0.10
C LEU A 81 -6.39 -1.55 0.56
N ALA A 82 -7.17 -2.12 -0.36
CA ALA A 82 -8.20 -3.08 0.00
C ALA A 82 -8.27 -4.25 -0.98
N PHE A 83 -8.45 -5.45 -0.43
CA PHE A 83 -8.95 -6.59 -1.18
C PHE A 83 -10.47 -6.56 -1.19
N LEU A 84 -11.05 -7.15 -2.23
CA LEU A 84 -12.48 -7.38 -2.34
C LEU A 84 -12.80 -8.81 -1.88
N SER A 85 -13.95 -8.94 -1.22
CA SER A 85 -14.54 -10.22 -0.89
C SER A 85 -15.09 -10.90 -2.14
N SER A 86 -14.77 -12.18 -2.33
CA SER A 86 -15.36 -12.99 -3.41
C SER A 86 -16.88 -13.16 -3.24
N LYS A 87 -17.41 -13.03 -2.01
CA LYS A 87 -18.86 -13.04 -1.75
C LYS A 87 -19.56 -11.84 -2.37
N CYS A 88 -18.97 -10.64 -2.30
CA CYS A 88 -19.54 -9.45 -2.90
C CYS A 88 -19.58 -9.54 -4.42
N LEU A 89 -18.63 -10.23 -5.05
CA LEU A 89 -18.66 -10.48 -6.49
C LEU A 89 -19.82 -11.40 -6.88
N ALA A 90 -20.09 -12.44 -6.09
CA ALA A 90 -21.21 -13.34 -6.34
C ALA A 90 -22.56 -12.64 -6.23
N GLU A 91 -22.72 -11.70 -5.28
CA GLU A 91 -23.94 -10.89 -5.13
C GLU A 91 -24.11 -9.90 -6.30
N ALA A 92 -23.04 -9.22 -6.73
CA ALA A 92 -23.10 -8.29 -7.87
C ALA A 92 -23.42 -9.00 -9.21
N ASP A 93 -22.94 -10.23 -9.40
CA ASP A 93 -23.27 -11.06 -10.57
C ASP A 93 -24.75 -11.50 -10.54
N GLN A 94 -25.28 -11.80 -9.35
CA GLN A 94 -26.70 -12.12 -9.18
C GLN A 94 -27.62 -10.93 -9.47
N ASP A 95 -27.24 -9.72 -9.07
CA ASP A 95 -28.00 -8.50 -9.41
C ASP A 95 -27.93 -8.19 -10.92
N TYR A 96 -26.82 -8.51 -11.61
CA TYR A 96 -26.72 -8.35 -13.06
C TYR A 96 -27.59 -9.35 -13.85
N VAL A 97 -27.77 -10.57 -13.34
CA VAL A 97 -28.60 -11.61 -13.97
C VAL A 97 -30.11 -11.37 -13.79
N HIS A 98 -30.50 -10.55 -12.80
CA HIS A 98 -31.90 -10.26 -12.48
C HIS A 98 -32.35 -8.82 -12.80
N GLY A 99 -31.51 -8.01 -13.46
CA GLY A 99 -31.80 -6.64 -13.91
C GLY A 99 -32.22 -6.51 -15.36
#